data_AF-A0A6I9P8C1-F1
#
_entry.id   AF-A0A6I9P8C1-F1
#
_cell.length_a   1.000
_cell.length_b   1.000
_cell.length_c   1.000
_cell.angle_alpha   90.00
_cell.angle_beta   90.00
_cell.angle_gamma   90.00
#
_symmetry.space_group_name_H-M   'P 1'
#
loop_
_entity.id
_entity.type
_entity.pdbx_description
1 polymer ?
#
loop_
_entity_poly.entity_id
_entity_poly.type
_entity_poly.pdbx_seq_one_letter_code
_entity_poly.pdbx_strand_id
1 'polypeptide(L)'
;MGGTMYNTGKHVSLRPDKAHLVNISGGPLGYSYRLEEVRLHFGSEDSQGSEHLLNGQGFPGEVQLIHYNQDLYANYTEAAKSPHGIAVVSIFIKLSEIPNAFLNRMLNRDTITRINYK
;
A
#
# COMPACT_ATOMS: atom_id res chain seq x y z
N MET A 1 -1.20 2.82 -16.22
CA MET A 1 -1.78 2.88 -14.87
C MET A 1 -1.41 4.22 -14.26
N GLY A 2 -2.39 5.07 -13.99
CA GLY A 2 -2.23 6.32 -13.24
C GLY A 2 -2.73 6.16 -11.81
N GLY A 3 -2.51 7.18 -10.99
CA GLY A 3 -2.98 7.25 -9.61
C GLY A 3 -2.60 8.59 -8.98
N THR A 4 -3.14 8.86 -7.79
CA THR A 4 -2.82 10.06 -7.02
C THR A 4 -1.99 9.71 -5.79
N MET A 5 -0.89 10.41 -5.58
CA MET A 5 -0.07 10.30 -4.38
C MET A 5 -0.47 11.35 -3.34
N TYR A 6 -0.52 10.96 -2.08
CA TYR A 6 -0.87 11.80 -0.95
C TYR A 6 0.25 11.74 0.09
N ASN A 7 0.69 12.90 0.55
CA ASN A 7 1.45 12.99 1.80
C ASN A 7 0.45 13.27 2.92
N THR A 8 0.26 12.31 3.82
CA THR A 8 -0.74 12.42 4.90
C THR A 8 -0.17 13.07 6.16
N GLY A 9 1.10 13.50 6.14
CA GLY A 9 1.85 13.92 7.32
C GLY A 9 2.31 12.77 8.22
N LYS A 10 1.86 11.53 7.96
CA LYS A 10 2.26 10.31 8.69
C LYS A 10 2.87 9.24 7.79
N HIS A 11 2.36 9.10 6.57
CA HIS A 11 2.83 8.13 5.58
C HIS A 11 2.57 8.67 4.17
N VAL A 12 3.13 7.97 3.18
CA VAL A 12 2.82 8.22 1.77
C VAL A 12 1.76 7.22 1.30
N SER A 13 0.68 7.71 0.70
CA SER A 13 -0.37 6.86 0.12
C SER A 13 -0.46 7.09 -1.38
N LEU A 14 -0.43 6.03 -2.16
CA LEU A 14 -0.76 6.02 -3.57
C LEU A 14 -2.13 5.37 -3.77
N ARG A 15 -3.06 6.09 -4.38
CA ARG A 15 -4.38 5.57 -4.75
C ARG A 15 -4.45 5.40 -6.26
N PRO A 16 -4.58 4.16 -6.78
CA PRO A 16 -4.66 3.92 -8.21
C PRO A 16 -5.96 4.48 -8.79
N ASP A 17 -5.93 4.87 -10.06
CA ASP A 17 -7.14 5.30 -10.77
C ASP A 17 -8.10 4.12 -10.95
N LYS A 18 -9.40 4.36 -10.75
CA LYS A 18 -10.45 3.34 -10.84
C LYS A 18 -10.61 2.71 -12.24
N ALA A 19 -9.93 3.24 -13.26
CA ALA A 19 -9.92 2.69 -14.61
C ALA A 19 -9.16 1.36 -14.72
N HIS A 20 -8.25 1.07 -13.79
CA HIS A 20 -7.46 -0.17 -13.79
C HIS A 20 -7.70 -0.92 -12.48
N LEU A 21 -8.57 -1.93 -12.55
CA LEU A 21 -8.94 -2.73 -11.38
C LEU A 21 -7.88 -3.81 -11.13
N VAL A 22 -7.32 -3.84 -9.92
CA VAL A 22 -6.37 -4.86 -9.47
C VAL A 22 -6.99 -5.62 -8.31
N ASN A 23 -7.06 -6.94 -8.44
CA ASN A 23 -7.71 -7.81 -7.46
C ASN A 23 -6.73 -8.90 -6.98
N ILE A 24 -6.90 -9.33 -5.73
CA ILE A 24 -6.25 -10.52 -5.16
C ILE A 24 -7.32 -11.53 -4.71
N SER A 25 -7.02 -12.81 -4.87
CA SER A 25 -7.90 -13.93 -4.52
C SER A 25 -7.09 -15.21 -4.30
N GLY A 26 -7.70 -16.22 -3.65
CA GLY A 26 -7.05 -17.51 -3.38
C GLY A 26 -6.23 -17.52 -2.09
N GLY A 27 -5.45 -18.59 -1.88
CA GLY A 27 -4.74 -18.81 -0.62
C GLY A 27 -5.72 -18.85 0.57
N PRO A 28 -5.51 -18.07 1.65
CA PRO A 28 -6.45 -17.99 2.76
C PRO A 28 -7.69 -17.12 2.50
N LEU A 29 -7.79 -16.47 1.33
CA LEU A 29 -8.88 -15.55 1.02
C LEU A 29 -10.08 -16.29 0.43
N GLY A 30 -11.23 -16.20 1.11
CA GLY A 30 -12.52 -16.74 0.64
C GLY A 30 -13.26 -15.85 -0.37
N TYR A 31 -12.74 -14.66 -0.67
CA TYR A 31 -13.37 -13.67 -1.55
C TYR A 31 -12.31 -12.98 -2.43
N SER A 32 -12.78 -12.23 -3.44
CA SER A 32 -11.95 -11.35 -4.26
C SER A 32 -11.84 -9.97 -3.63
N TYR A 33 -10.61 -9.52 -3.36
CA TYR A 33 -10.35 -8.22 -2.76
C TYR A 33 -9.73 -7.26 -3.76
N ARG A 34 -10.31 -6.07 -3.91
CA ARG A 34 -9.86 -5.04 -4.84
C ARG A 34 -8.92 -4.05 -4.17
N LEU A 35 -7.81 -3.74 -4.83
CA LEU A 35 -6.82 -2.77 -4.37
C LEU A 35 -7.44 -1.37 -4.28
N GLU A 36 -7.31 -0.74 -3.12
CA GLU A 36 -7.77 0.64 -2.85
C GLU A 36 -6.59 1.59 -2.64
N GLU A 37 -5.56 1.16 -1.91
CA GLU A 37 -4.46 2.02 -1.48
C GLU A 37 -3.16 1.24 -1.37
N VAL A 38 -2.07 1.83 -1.86
CA VAL A 38 -0.69 1.40 -1.58
C VAL A 38 -0.11 2.40 -0.59
N ARG A 39 0.21 1.94 0.63
CA ARG A 39 0.76 2.75 1.70
C ARG A 39 2.22 2.40 1.93
N LEU A 40 3.05 3.42 2.08
CA LEU A 40 4.47 3.28 2.37
C LEU A 40 4.78 3.87 3.74
N HIS A 41 5.40 3.05 4.57
CA HIS A 41 6.01 3.44 5.84
C HIS A 41 7.52 3.33 5.74
N PHE A 42 8.22 4.29 6.33
CA PHE A 42 9.67 4.30 6.44
C PHE A 42 10.07 5.03 7.72
N GLY A 43 11.22 4.64 8.25
CA GLY A 43 11.73 5.16 9.52
C GLY A 43 12.73 6.30 9.33
N SER A 44 13.04 6.98 10.42
CA SER A 44 14.24 7.83 10.49
C SER A 44 15.53 7.00 10.56
N GLU A 45 15.42 5.72 10.90
CA GLU A 45 16.51 4.77 11.02
C GLU A 45 16.16 3.45 10.31
N ASP A 46 17.17 2.79 9.75
CA ASP A 46 17.02 1.57 8.95
C ASP A 46 16.49 0.37 9.74
N SER A 47 16.49 0.43 11.08
CA SER A 47 15.93 -0.62 11.93
C SER A 47 14.50 -0.34 12.42
N GLN A 48 13.96 0.84 12.11
CA GLN A 48 12.72 1.37 12.71
C GLN A 48 11.76 1.96 11.66
N GLY A 49 11.59 1.29 10.52
CA GLY A 49 10.72 1.78 9.45
C GLY A 49 9.50 0.93 9.10
N SER A 50 9.52 -0.37 9.40
CA SER A 50 8.36 -1.24 9.25
C SER A 50 7.46 -1.19 10.47
N GLU A 51 6.15 -1.33 10.28
CA GLU A 51 5.19 -1.46 11.38
C GLU A 51 5.24 -2.90 11.95
N HIS A 52 5.37 -3.89 11.07
CA HIS A 52 5.56 -5.28 11.47
C HIS A 52 7.03 -5.58 11.81
N LEU A 53 7.22 -6.58 12.66
CA LEU A 53 8.54 -7.12 13.03
C LEU A 53 8.64 -8.57 12.58
N LEU A 54 9.82 -9.00 12.14
CA LEU A 54 10.15 -10.41 11.92
C LEU A 54 11.15 -10.85 12.99
N ASN A 55 10.78 -11.81 13.83
CA ASN A 55 11.62 -12.26 14.95
C ASN A 55 12.09 -11.12 15.88
N GLY A 56 11.24 -10.10 16.08
CA GLY A 56 11.55 -8.92 16.88
C GLY A 56 12.41 -7.86 16.17
N GLN A 57 12.79 -8.10 14.91
CA GLN A 57 13.58 -7.15 14.11
C GLN A 57 12.68 -6.34 13.17
N GLY A 58 12.85 -5.01 13.20
CA GLY A 58 12.26 -4.09 12.25
C GLY A 58 13.08 -3.97 10.96
N PHE A 59 12.42 -3.51 9.91
CA PHE A 59 13.01 -3.25 8.60
C PHE A 59 13.02 -1.75 8.29
N PRO A 60 13.84 -1.32 7.31
CA PRO A 60 13.92 0.09 6.89
C PRO A 60 12.58 0.71 6.43
N GLY A 61 11.63 -0.14 6.02
CA GLY A 61 10.31 0.29 5.63
C GLY A 61 9.37 -0.87 5.35
N GLU A 62 8.11 -0.54 5.09
CA GLU A 62 7.05 -1.48 4.76
C GLU A 62 6.11 -0.89 3.70
N VAL A 63 5.77 -1.69 2.69
CA VAL A 63 4.71 -1.39 1.73
C VAL A 63 3.48 -2.20 2.09
N GLN A 64 2.36 -1.53 2.29
CA GLN A 64 1.06 -2.15 2.56
C GLN A 64 0.14 -1.97 1.36
N LEU A 65 -0.30 -3.08 0.77
CA LEU A 65 -1.31 -3.11 -0.28
C LEU A 65 -2.68 -3.36 0.38
N ILE A 66 -3.49 -2.33 0.46
CA ILE A 66 -4.78 -2.33 1.16
C ILE A 66 -5.88 -2.62 0.15
N HIS A 67 -6.62 -3.70 0.40
CA HIS A 67 -7.70 -4.15 -0.46
C HIS A 67 -9.02 -4.22 0.31
N TYR A 68 -10.14 -3.96 -0.37
CA TYR A 68 -11.47 -4.19 0.16
C TYR A 68 -12.18 -5.35 -0.52
N ASN A 69 -13.02 -6.06 0.21
CA ASN A 69 -13.81 -7.17 -0.32
C ASN A 69 -14.89 -6.64 -1.26
N GLN A 70 -14.65 -6.80 -2.57
CA GLN A 70 -15.54 -6.26 -3.60
C GLN A 70 -16.75 -7.15 -3.86
N ASP A 71 -16.70 -8.41 -3.41
CA ASP A 71 -17.78 -9.37 -3.60
C ASP A 71 -18.92 -9.09 -2.61
N LEU A 72 -18.58 -8.55 -1.41
CA LEU A 72 -19.55 -8.27 -0.35
C LEU A 72 -19.91 -6.78 -0.21
N TYR A 73 -19.03 -5.85 -0.60
CA TYR A 73 -19.22 -4.42 -0.33
C TYR A 73 -19.00 -3.57 -1.59
N ALA A 74 -19.79 -2.50 -1.72
CA ALA A 74 -19.74 -1.63 -2.89
C ALA A 74 -18.46 -0.78 -2.93
N ASN A 75 -17.90 -0.45 -1.76
CA ASN A 75 -16.75 0.44 -1.63
C ASN A 75 -15.95 0.15 -0.36
N TYR A 76 -14.72 0.69 -0.31
CA TYR A 76 -13.84 0.60 0.85
C TYR A 76 -14.47 1.14 2.14
N THR A 77 -15.26 2.22 2.09
CA THR A 77 -15.82 2.86 3.30
C THR A 77 -16.81 1.97 4.04
N GLU A 78 -17.63 1.22 3.31
CA GLU A 78 -18.54 0.20 3.88
C GLU A 78 -17.76 -1.03 4.35
N ALA A 79 -16.83 -1.51 3.52
CA ALA A 79 -16.03 -2.69 3.81
C ALA A 79 -15.18 -2.51 5.08
N ALA A 80 -14.55 -1.35 5.26
CA ALA A 80 -13.68 -1.05 6.40
C ALA A 80 -14.39 -1.12 7.76
N LYS A 81 -15.72 -1.08 7.79
CA LYS A 81 -16.54 -1.16 9.00
C LYS A 81 -17.16 -2.53 9.22
N SER A 82 -16.83 -3.50 8.38
CA SER A 82 -17.56 -4.76 8.26
C SER A 82 -16.64 -5.99 8.36
N PRO A 83 -17.14 -7.13 8.88
CA PRO A 83 -16.38 -8.38 8.91
C PRO A 83 -15.93 -8.81 7.50
N HIS A 84 -14.75 -9.41 7.38
CA HIS A 84 -14.17 -9.82 6.08
C HIS A 84 -14.07 -8.68 5.05
N GLY A 85 -14.11 -7.43 5.50
CA GLY A 85 -14.14 -6.27 4.60
C GLY A 85 -12.78 -5.91 4.03
N ILE A 86 -11.69 -6.17 4.73
CA ILE A 86 -10.35 -5.70 4.36
C ILE A 86 -9.35 -6.85 4.35
N ALA A 87 -8.47 -6.86 3.35
CA ALA A 87 -7.27 -7.67 3.31
C ALA A 87 -6.06 -6.77 3.01
N VAL A 88 -4.98 -6.94 3.78
CA VAL A 88 -3.73 -6.17 3.61
C VAL A 88 -2.59 -7.13 3.31
N VAL A 89 -1.84 -6.85 2.26
CA VAL A 89 -0.57 -7.53 1.97
C VAL A 89 0.57 -6.60 2.38
N SER A 90 1.37 -7.02 3.37
CA SER A 90 2.55 -6.29 3.84
C SER A 90 3.83 -6.84 3.21
N ILE A 91 4.66 -5.95 2.70
CA ILE A 91 5.93 -6.26 2.04
C ILE A 91 7.03 -5.45 2.72
N PHE A 92 8.01 -6.14 3.33
CA PHE A 92 9.18 -5.47 3.92
C PHE A 92 10.11 -4.89 2.86
N ILE A 93 10.66 -3.71 3.13
CA ILE A 93 11.70 -3.09 2.33
C ILE A 93 13.05 -3.45 2.94
N LYS A 94 14.00 -3.88 2.10
CA LYS A 94 15.39 -4.12 2.51
C LYS A 94 16.31 -3.24 1.68
N LEU A 95 17.30 -2.63 2.33
CA LEU A 95 18.31 -1.83 1.64
C LEU A 95 19.19 -2.69 0.75
N SER A 96 19.57 -2.10 -0.38
CA SER A 96 20.42 -2.69 -1.41
C SER A 96 21.15 -1.56 -2.14
N GLU A 97 22.34 -1.85 -2.67
CA GLU A 97 23.06 -0.93 -3.55
C GLU A 97 22.37 -0.76 -4.91
N ILE A 98 21.53 -1.73 -5.30
CA ILE A 98 20.80 -1.70 -6.57
C ILE A 98 19.46 -0.98 -6.36
N PRO A 99 19.22 0.15 -7.07
CA PRO A 99 17.94 0.86 -6.96
C PRO A 99 16.78 0.00 -7.43
N ASN A 100 15.65 0.07 -6.71
CA ASN A 100 14.43 -0.61 -7.13
C ASN A 100 13.74 0.19 -8.24
N ALA A 101 13.72 -0.36 -9.47
CA ALA A 101 13.14 0.32 -10.63
C ALA A 101 11.65 0.69 -10.47
N PHE A 102 10.89 -0.10 -9.71
CA PHE A 102 9.48 0.19 -9.43
C PHE A 102 9.34 1.39 -8.49
N LEU A 103 10.09 1.42 -7.38
CA LEU A 103 10.09 2.56 -6.46
C LEU A 103 10.62 3.83 -7.15
N ASN A 104 11.65 3.71 -8.00
CA ASN A 104 12.14 4.85 -8.79
C ASN A 104 11.06 5.43 -9.70
N ARG A 105 10.25 4.57 -10.34
CA ARG A 105 9.12 5.03 -11.17
C ARG A 105 8.03 5.68 -10.34
N MET A 106 7.75 5.15 -9.15
CA MET A 106 6.78 5.72 -8.21
C MET A 106 7.22 7.10 -7.71
N LEU A 107 8.52 7.30 -7.47
CA LEU A 107 9.10 8.55 -6.97
C LEU A 107 9.43 9.56 -8.08
N ASN A 108 9.33 9.17 -9.36
CA ASN A 108 9.60 10.10 -10.46
C ASN A 108 8.57 11.24 -10.45
N ARG A 109 9.06 12.49 -10.55
CA ARG A 109 8.26 13.71 -10.65
C ARG A 109 7.26 13.68 -11.80
N ASP A 110 7.54 12.94 -12.87
CA ASP A 110 6.61 12.78 -14.00
C ASP A 110 5.36 11.98 -13.63
N THR A 111 5.45 11.10 -12.61
CA THR A 111 4.35 10.28 -12.09
C THR A 111 3.64 10.99 -10.93
N ILE A 112 4.35 11.80 -10.14
CA ILE A 112 3.78 12.57 -9.03
C ILE A 112 3.17 13.86 -9.58
N THR A 113 1.98 13.74 -10.15
CA THR A 113 1.26 14.87 -10.74
C THR A 113 0.71 15.86 -9.72
N ARG A 114 0.57 15.44 -8.45
CA ARG A 114 0.04 16.27 -7.36
C ARG A 114 0.39 15.68 -5.99
N ILE A 115 1.05 16.46 -5.12
CA ILE A 115 1.18 16.17 -3.69
C ILE A 115 0.12 17.02 -2.98
N ASN A 116 -0.94 16.37 -2.50
CA ASN A 116 -1.89 17.03 -1.61
C ASN A 116 -1.46 16.81 -0.17
N TYR A 117 -1.41 17.89 0.61
CA TYR A 117 -1.34 17.85 2.06
C TYR A 117 -2.77 17.77 2.58
N LYS A 118 -3.03 16.81 3.48
CA LYS A 118 -4.28 16.75 4.25
C LYS A 118 -4.07 17.38 5.62
#